data_AF-A0A2A5VB48-F1
#
_entry.id   AF-A0A2A5VB48-F1
#
_cell.length_a   1.000
_cell.length_b   1.000
_cell.length_c   1.000
_cell.angle_alpha   90.00
_cell.angle_beta   90.00
_cell.angle_gamma   90.00
#
_symmetry.space_group_name_H-M   'P 1'
#
loop_
_entity.id
_entity.type
_entity.pdbx_description
1 polymer ?
#
loop_
_entity_poly.entity_id
_entity_poly.type
_entity_poly.pdbx_seq_one_letter_code
_entity_poly.pdbx_strand_id
1 'polypeptide(L)'
;MFKLIKKNYFLLISLFLILYFIFNLLSGERGFFSYIEKKETMSNLKKEELSLTNKIEYFDHKNSLLSTNLDLDYVEMLIRERFLFGKKDETIYIIKNDDN
;
A
#
# COMPACT_ATOMS: atom_id res chain seq x y z
N MET A 1 -44.38 -0.02 40.88
CA MET A 1 -43.05 -0.05 40.24
C MET A 1 -42.26 -1.32 40.59
N PHE A 2 -41.90 -1.57 41.86
CA PHE A 2 -41.14 -2.76 42.28
C PHE A 2 -41.78 -4.12 41.90
N LYS A 3 -43.13 -4.24 41.96
CA LYS A 3 -43.84 -5.46 41.52
C LYS A 3 -43.66 -5.77 40.03
N LEU A 4 -43.58 -4.76 39.16
CA LEU A 4 -43.34 -4.96 37.72
C LEU A 4 -41.90 -5.42 37.47
N ILE A 5 -40.93 -4.80 38.15
CA ILE A 5 -39.51 -5.17 38.02
C ILE A 5 -39.29 -6.62 38.49
N LYS A 6 -39.88 -7.01 39.62
CA LYS A 6 -39.77 -8.37 40.17
C LYS A 6 -40.41 -9.41 39.25
N LYS A 7 -41.48 -9.06 38.52
CA LYS A 7 -42.15 -9.95 37.55
C LYS A 7 -41.29 -10.19 36.30
N ASN A 8 -40.51 -9.20 35.88
CA ASN A 8 -39.73 -9.24 34.64
C ASN A 8 -38.20 -9.30 34.86
N TYR A 9 -37.75 -9.60 36.08
CA TYR A 9 -36.34 -9.53 36.48
C TYR A 9 -35.41 -10.36 35.57
N PHE A 10 -35.84 -11.56 35.16
CA PHE A 10 -35.05 -12.41 34.26
C PHE A 10 -34.78 -11.75 32.90
N LEU A 11 -35.81 -11.14 32.29
CA LEU A 11 -35.67 -10.39 31.05
C LEU A 11 -34.72 -9.19 31.21
N LEU A 12 -34.79 -8.51 32.35
CA LEU A 12 -33.93 -7.38 32.65
C LEU A 12 -32.45 -7.81 32.73
N ILE A 13 -32.13 -8.90 33.44
CA ILE A 13 -30.77 -9.44 33.52
C ILE A 13 -30.29 -9.85 32.13
N SER A 14 -31.12 -10.56 31.37
CA SER A 14 -30.77 -11.00 30.03
C SER A 14 -30.43 -9.82 29.12
N LEU A 15 -31.18 -8.72 29.21
CA LEU A 15 -30.92 -7.52 28.42
C LEU A 15 -29.56 -6.90 28.77
N PHE A 16 -29.23 -6.76 30.06
CA PHE A 16 -27.93 -6.24 30.48
C PHE A 16 -26.78 -7.14 30.05
N LEU A 17 -26.98 -8.46 30.09
CA LEU A 17 -25.96 -9.42 29.67
C LEU A 17 -25.71 -9.33 28.15
N ILE A 18 -26.77 -9.24 27.35
CA ILE A 18 -26.66 -9.03 25.89
C ILE A 18 -25.97 -7.70 25.59
N LEU A 19 -26.36 -6.61 26.27
CA LEU A 19 -25.73 -5.31 26.09
C LEU A 19 -24.23 -5.35 26.42
N TYR A 20 -23.84 -6.03 27.52
CA TYR A 20 -22.43 -6.19 27.88
C TYR A 20 -21.63 -6.85 26.75
N PHE A 21 -22.16 -7.92 26.15
CA PHE A 21 -21.52 -8.57 25.01
C PHE A 21 -21.46 -7.67 23.78
N ILE A 22 -22.53 -6.95 23.46
CA ILE A 22 -22.57 -6.04 22.30
C ILE A 22 -21.53 -4.92 22.46
N PHE A 23 -21.46 -4.28 23.63
CA PHE A 23 -20.46 -3.24 23.88
C PHE A 23 -19.03 -3.79 23.82
N ASN A 24 -18.78 -4.97 24.41
CA ASN A 24 -17.45 -5.60 24.31
C ASN A 24 -17.08 -6.00 22.88
N LEU A 25 -18.06 -6.43 22.08
CA LEU A 25 -17.84 -6.86 20.72
C LEU A 25 -17.58 -5.68 19.79
N LEU A 26 -18.33 -4.58 19.95
CA LEU A 26 -18.23 -3.43 19.06
C LEU A 26 -17.07 -2.50 19.44
N SER A 27 -16.81 -2.31 20.73
CA SER A 27 -15.82 -1.34 21.22
C SER A 27 -14.45 -1.95 21.51
N GLY A 28 -13.47 -1.07 21.70
CA GLY A 28 -12.09 -1.42 22.08
C GLY A 28 -11.20 -1.82 20.90
N GLU A 29 -9.90 -1.95 21.18
CA GLU A 29 -8.89 -2.25 20.17
C GLU A 29 -8.96 -3.67 19.58
N ARG A 30 -9.75 -4.53 20.19
CA ARG A 30 -10.03 -5.90 19.74
C ARG A 30 -11.48 -6.09 19.31
N GLY A 31 -12.26 -5.01 19.31
CA GLY A 31 -13.64 -5.01 18.85
C GLY A 31 -13.75 -5.05 17.33
N PHE A 32 -14.98 -5.18 16.85
CA PHE A 32 -15.33 -5.33 15.46
C PHE A 32 -14.93 -4.12 14.60
N PHE A 33 -15.15 -2.90 15.09
CA PHE A 33 -14.72 -1.70 14.36
C PHE A 33 -13.21 -1.64 14.20
N SER A 34 -12.46 -1.92 15.26
CA SER A 34 -11.00 -1.97 15.20
C SER A 34 -10.51 -3.07 14.25
N TYR A 35 -11.18 -4.22 14.18
CA TYR A 35 -10.86 -5.26 13.21
C TYR A 35 -10.99 -4.78 11.76
N ILE A 36 -12.07 -4.06 11.41
CA ILE A 36 -12.26 -3.51 10.06
C ILE A 36 -11.15 -2.53 9.71
N GLU A 37 -10.87 -1.56 10.59
CA GLU A 37 -9.82 -0.56 10.39
C GLU A 37 -8.43 -1.20 10.22
N LYS A 38 -8.10 -2.16 11.10
CA LYS A 38 -6.82 -2.89 11.04
C LYS A 38 -6.69 -3.73 9.78
N LYS A 39 -7.79 -4.31 9.31
CA LYS A 39 -7.81 -5.08 8.06
C LYS A 39 -7.55 -4.20 6.85
N GLU A 40 -8.14 -3.01 6.82
CA GLU A 40 -7.92 -2.03 5.75
C GLU A 40 -6.46 -1.52 5.76
N THR A 41 -5.97 -1.09 6.92
CA THR A 41 -4.56 -0.64 7.06
C THR A 41 -3.58 -1.74 6.67
N MET A 42 -3.81 -2.98 7.10
CA MET A 42 -2.99 -4.13 6.70
C MET A 42 -2.98 -4.34 5.18
N SER A 43 -4.15 -4.21 4.52
CA SER A 43 -4.23 -4.31 3.06
C SER A 43 -3.48 -3.19 2.35
N ASN A 44 -3.51 -1.97 2.89
CA ASN A 44 -2.81 -0.83 2.30
C ASN A 44 -1.28 -0.98 2.46
N LEU A 45 -0.84 -1.35 3.65
CA LEU A 45 0.58 -1.64 3.92
C LEU A 45 1.12 -2.74 3.02
N LYS A 46 0.37 -3.81 2.79
CA LYS A 46 0.78 -4.88 1.87
C LYS A 46 0.92 -4.42 0.42
N LYS A 47 0.06 -3.49 -0.04
CA LYS A 47 0.18 -2.90 -1.38
C LYS A 47 1.41 -2.00 -1.48
N GLU A 48 1.66 -1.21 -0.44
CA GLU A 48 2.82 -0.33 -0.36
C GLU A 48 4.12 -1.13 -0.33
N GLU A 49 4.18 -2.18 0.49
CA GLU A 49 5.29 -3.14 0.54
C GLU A 49 5.59 -3.68 -0.85
N LEU A 50 4.59 -4.23 -1.55
CA LEU A 50 4.77 -4.77 -2.90
C LEU A 50 5.30 -3.70 -3.88
N SER A 51 4.74 -2.48 -3.82
CA SER A 51 5.20 -1.38 -4.67
C SER A 51 6.65 -1.00 -4.39
N LEU A 52 7.06 -0.98 -3.12
CA LEU A 52 8.42 -0.66 -2.71
C LEU A 52 9.40 -1.77 -3.09
N THR A 53 9.03 -3.03 -2.88
CA THR A 53 9.85 -4.19 -3.28
C THR A 53 10.08 -4.20 -4.79
N ASN A 54 9.05 -3.99 -5.60
CA ASN A 54 9.20 -3.91 -7.06
C ASN A 54 10.12 -2.74 -7.47
N LYS A 55 10.03 -1.60 -6.77
CA LYS A 55 10.89 -0.44 -7.02
C LYS A 55 12.35 -0.73 -6.65
N ILE A 56 12.57 -1.42 -5.53
CA ILE A 56 13.91 -1.87 -5.10
C ILE A 56 14.48 -2.83 -6.15
N GLU A 57 13.73 -3.86 -6.55
CA GLU A 57 14.17 -4.82 -7.56
C GLU A 57 14.53 -4.15 -8.89
N TYR A 58 13.71 -3.19 -9.34
CA TYR A 58 13.99 -2.39 -10.53
C TYR A 58 15.31 -1.60 -10.42
N PHE A 59 15.56 -0.96 -9.28
CA PHE A 59 16.80 -0.23 -9.06
C PHE A 59 18.00 -1.14 -8.86
N ASP A 60 17.84 -2.27 -8.18
CA ASP A 60 18.89 -3.27 -8.01
C ASP A 60 19.31 -3.85 -9.37
N HIS A 61 18.36 -4.15 -10.25
CA HIS A 61 18.65 -4.54 -11.61
C HIS A 61 19.46 -3.47 -12.35
N LYS A 62 19.02 -2.21 -12.32
CA LYS A 62 19.77 -1.09 -12.94
C LYS A 62 21.16 -0.89 -12.34
N ASN A 63 21.29 -1.03 -11.02
CA ASN A 63 22.56 -0.90 -10.32
C ASN A 63 23.49 -2.06 -10.68
N SER A 64 22.96 -3.26 -10.86
CA SER A 64 23.75 -4.42 -11.28
C SER A 64 24.42 -4.18 -12.64
N LEU A 65 23.69 -3.59 -13.60
CA LEU A 65 24.20 -3.19 -14.92
C LEU A 65 25.29 -2.10 -14.85
N LEU A 66 25.37 -1.36 -13.75
CA LEU A 66 26.33 -0.25 -13.55
C LEU A 66 27.45 -0.59 -12.56
N SER A 67 27.48 -1.82 -12.03
CA SER A 67 28.39 -2.23 -10.97
C SER A 67 29.55 -3.08 -11.51
N THR A 68 29.88 -4.20 -10.84
CA THR A 68 31.08 -5.02 -11.09
C THR A 68 31.16 -5.58 -12.51
N ASN A 69 30.02 -5.91 -13.11
CA ASN A 69 29.91 -6.30 -14.53
C ASN A 69 29.26 -5.15 -15.30
N LEU A 70 29.99 -4.06 -15.49
CA LEU A 70 29.52 -2.87 -16.18
C LEU A 70 29.06 -3.22 -17.61
N ASP A 71 27.77 -3.01 -17.87
CA ASP A 71 27.19 -3.16 -19.19
C ASP A 71 27.40 -1.86 -19.98
N LEU A 72 28.33 -1.89 -20.92
CA LEU A 72 28.71 -0.74 -21.74
C LEU A 72 27.58 -0.28 -22.67
N ASP A 73 26.73 -1.20 -23.14
CA ASP A 73 25.58 -0.87 -23.99
C ASP A 73 24.53 -0.13 -23.18
N TYR A 74 24.32 -0.55 -21.93
CA TYR A 74 23.44 0.16 -21.00
C TYR A 74 23.96 1.56 -20.65
N VAL A 75 25.27 1.72 -20.43
CA VAL A 75 25.89 3.05 -20.22
C VAL A 75 25.77 3.93 -21.46
N GLU A 76 26.02 3.39 -22.66
CA GLU A 76 25.84 4.12 -23.91
C GLU A 76 24.40 4.60 -24.07
N MET A 77 23.41 3.74 -23.79
CA MET A 77 21.99 4.09 -23.80
C MET A 77 21.69 5.27 -22.88
N LEU A 78 22.19 5.24 -21.63
CA LEU A 78 22.00 6.32 -20.66
C LEU A 78 22.64 7.64 -21.14
N ILE A 79 23.83 7.59 -21.73
CA ILE A 79 24.50 8.79 -22.25
C ILE A 79 23.69 9.38 -23.41
N ARG A 80 23.18 8.54 -24.32
CA ARG A 80 22.34 8.99 -25.45
C ARG A 80 21.03 9.60 -24.97
N GLU A 81 20.36 8.97 -24.00
CA GLU A 81 19.09 9.47 -23.44
C GLU A 81 19.28 10.82 -22.72
N ARG A 82 20.33 10.95 -21.91
CA ARG A 82 20.53 12.13 -21.04
C ARG A 82 21.19 13.31 -21.73
N PHE A 83 22.06 13.05 -22.69
CA PHE A 83 22.89 14.07 -23.31
C PHE A 83 22.62 14.22 -24.82
N LEU A 84 21.65 13.47 -25.38
CA LEU A 84 21.38 13.43 -26.83
C LEU A 84 22.65 13.20 -27.64
N PHE A 85 23.51 12.31 -27.15
CA PHE A 85 24.82 12.06 -27.72
C PHE A 85 24.72 11.16 -28.96
N GLY A 86 25.48 11.47 -30.01
CA GLY A 86 25.57 10.68 -31.24
C GLY A 86 27.01 10.26 -31.51
N LYS A 87 27.21 9.14 -32.22
CA LYS A 87 28.54 8.76 -32.70
C LYS A 87 28.93 9.63 -33.89
N LYS A 88 30.23 9.64 -34.18
CA LYS A 88 30.77 10.29 -35.38
C LYS A 88 30.04 9.72 -36.60
N ASP A 89 29.53 10.60 -37.45
CA ASP A 89 28.76 10.29 -38.67
C ASP A 89 27.30 9.84 -38.44
N GLU A 90 26.74 9.95 -37.23
CA GLU A 90 25.30 9.80 -36.97
C GLU A 90 24.56 11.16 -37.07
N THR A 91 23.34 11.15 -37.60
CA THR A 91 22.44 12.32 -37.61
C THR A 91 21.33 12.13 -36.57
N ILE A 92 21.17 13.09 -35.67
CA ILE A 92 20.14 13.05 -34.62
C ILE A 92 18.94 13.89 -35.05
N TYR A 93 17.75 13.31 -34.97
CA TYR A 93 16.48 13.99 -35.21
C TYR A 93 15.75 14.20 -33.87
N ILE A 94 15.38 15.45 -33.59
CA ILE A 94 14.50 15.78 -32.46
C ILE A 94 13.12 16.06 -33.03
N ILE A 95 12.20 15.11 -32.83
CA ILE A 95 10.81 15.27 -33.24
C ILE A 95 10.08 15.98 -32.11
N LYS A 96 9.62 17.20 -32.38
CA LYS A 96 8.68 17.91 -31.51
C LYS A 96 7.28 17.64 -32.02
N ASN A 97 6.43 17.06 -31.18
CA ASN A 97 5.00 17.10 -31.43
C ASN A 97 4.51 18.46 -30.92
N ASP A 98 4.19 19.35 -31.84
CA ASP A 98 3.42 20.56 -31.52
C ASP A 98 1.95 20.11 -31.35
N ASP A 99 1.59 19.74 -30.13
CA ASP A 99 0.20 19.50 -29.77
C ASP A 99 -0.55 20.85 -29.82
N ASN A 100 -1.39 21.04 -30.85
CA ASN A 100 -2.35 22.15 -30.96
C ASN A 100 -3.52 21.99 -29.98
#